data_AF-A0A9W9U2R7-F1
#
_entry.id   AF-A0A9W9U2R7-F1
#
_cell.length_a   1.000
_cell.length_b   1.000
_cell.length_c   1.000
_cell.angle_alpha   90.00
_cell.angle_beta   90.00
_cell.angle_gamma   90.00
#
_symmetry.space_group_name_H-M   'P 1'
#
loop_
_entity.id
_entity.type
_entity.pdbx_description
1 polymer ?
#
loop_
_entity_poly.entity_id
_entity_poly.type
_entity_poly.pdbx_seq_one_letter_code
_entity_poly.pdbx_strand_id
1 'polypeptide(L)'
;MGSLKNLALYSTFYWGAYPGVNLDGVHFPQLKSLSLGHFSFVEDKQLDWILGHSSTLQELYLDDCPILISMRLSDCESDLSSCQIPKSKMEIKEENDQQECHYSYQRRWHEYFSSIQRGLPHLRRFGFGVSESWDDYVLPFENEKEIVIALMRDRYLALYGGTGPSPFLEKKDYLDMNPDEEWPECDEEDRSALKELYAKIGQQVDYGRIKVNSQRKVESLLQIPQRY
;
A
#
# COMPACT_ATOMS: atom_id res chain seq x y z
N MET A 1 23.31 -16.14 2.71
CA MET A 1 22.38 -15.81 1.61
C MET A 1 22.70 -14.40 1.12
N GLY A 2 23.66 -14.23 0.20
CA GLY A 2 24.33 -12.92 -0.01
C GLY A 2 24.32 -12.34 -1.42
N SER A 3 23.51 -12.84 -2.35
CA SER A 3 23.57 -12.45 -3.77
C SER A 3 22.25 -11.97 -4.37
N LEU A 4 21.16 -11.96 -3.61
CA LEU A 4 19.86 -11.51 -4.13
C LEU A 4 19.91 -10.01 -4.41
N LYS A 5 19.71 -9.65 -5.68
CA LYS A 5 19.74 -8.26 -6.17
C LYS A 5 18.39 -7.74 -6.60
N ASN A 6 17.46 -8.63 -6.95
CA ASN A 6 16.12 -8.28 -7.36
C ASN A 6 15.16 -9.17 -6.59
N LEU A 7 14.13 -8.57 -5.99
CA LEU A 7 13.06 -9.26 -5.29
C LEU A 7 11.74 -8.71 -5.80
N ALA A 8 10.90 -9.61 -6.32
CA ALA A 8 9.52 -9.31 -6.67
C ALA A 8 8.61 -10.20 -5.83
N LEU A 9 7.66 -9.61 -5.11
CA LEU A 9 6.67 -10.32 -4.31
C LEU A 9 5.28 -9.85 -4.72
N TYR A 10 4.49 -10.77 -5.26
CA TYR A 10 3.18 -10.51 -5.84
C TYR A 10 2.18 -11.56 -5.37
N SER A 11 0.92 -11.15 -5.27
CA SER A 11 -0.21 -12.00 -4.93
C SER A 11 -1.45 -11.48 -5.66
N THR A 12 -2.36 -12.38 -6.03
CA THR A 12 -3.66 -12.01 -6.59
C THR A 12 -4.51 -11.25 -5.58
N PHE A 13 -4.34 -11.53 -4.29
CA PHE A 13 -5.04 -10.85 -3.19
C PHE A 13 -4.08 -9.95 -2.41
N TYR A 14 -4.63 -8.92 -1.75
CA TYR A 14 -3.87 -8.11 -0.82
C TYR A 14 -3.24 -8.99 0.28
N TRP A 15 -2.00 -8.67 0.64
CA TRP A 15 -1.21 -9.40 1.63
C TRP A 15 -0.33 -8.43 2.42
N GLY A 16 0.31 -8.88 3.50
CA GLY A 16 1.19 -8.06 4.33
C GLY A 16 0.56 -7.69 5.67
N ALA A 17 -0.70 -7.23 5.67
CA ALA A 17 -1.51 -7.08 6.87
C ALA A 17 -2.34 -8.33 7.18
N TYR A 18 -3.05 -8.85 6.17
CA TYR A 18 -3.87 -10.06 6.24
C TYR A 18 -3.92 -10.75 4.85
N PRO A 19 -3.32 -11.94 4.66
CA PRO A 19 -2.47 -12.61 5.63
C PRO A 19 -1.22 -11.76 5.96
N GLY A 20 -0.86 -11.74 7.23
CA GLY A 20 0.28 -11.01 7.76
C GLY A 20 1.60 -11.62 7.32
N VAL A 21 2.60 -10.78 7.06
CA VAL A 21 3.96 -11.23 6.73
C VAL A 21 4.99 -10.59 7.64
N ASN A 22 5.63 -11.41 8.47
CA ASN A 22 6.71 -10.95 9.32
C ASN A 22 8.03 -10.86 8.53
N LEU A 23 8.51 -9.63 8.34
CA LEU A 23 9.79 -9.32 7.68
C LEU A 23 10.91 -9.02 8.68
N ASP A 24 10.66 -9.17 9.99
CA ASP A 24 11.62 -8.91 11.04
C ASP A 24 12.85 -9.84 10.89
N GLY A 25 14.04 -9.26 10.91
CA GLY A 25 15.29 -9.99 10.71
C GLY A 25 15.59 -10.39 9.26
N VAL A 26 14.69 -10.10 8.31
CA VAL A 26 14.92 -10.34 6.87
C VAL A 26 15.66 -9.15 6.27
N HIS A 27 16.90 -9.35 5.87
CA HIS A 27 17.70 -8.33 5.20
C HIS A 27 18.45 -8.90 4.00
N PHE A 28 18.49 -8.12 2.91
CA PHE A 28 19.08 -8.52 1.64
C PHE A 28 20.21 -7.53 1.30
N PRO A 29 21.47 -7.82 1.68
CA PRO A 29 22.56 -6.83 1.68
C PRO A 29 23.05 -6.40 0.29
N GLN A 30 22.47 -6.93 -0.79
CA GLN A 30 22.79 -6.55 -2.17
C GLN A 30 21.55 -6.18 -2.98
N LEU A 31 20.41 -5.94 -2.31
CA LEU A 31 19.14 -5.68 -2.99
C LEU A 31 19.19 -4.35 -3.73
N LYS A 32 19.03 -4.40 -5.05
CA LYS A 32 19.02 -3.23 -5.93
C LYS A 32 17.63 -2.88 -6.43
N SER A 33 16.76 -3.88 -6.60
CA SER A 33 15.40 -3.71 -7.11
C SER A 33 14.42 -4.46 -6.21
N LEU A 34 13.38 -3.77 -5.77
CA LEU A 34 12.28 -4.32 -4.98
C LEU A 34 10.95 -3.97 -5.66
N SER A 35 10.16 -4.99 -5.94
CA SER A 35 8.79 -4.84 -6.44
C SER A 35 7.81 -5.54 -5.50
N LEU A 36 6.76 -4.83 -5.10
CA LEU A 36 5.69 -5.32 -4.27
C LEU A 36 4.37 -5.11 -5.01
N GLY A 37 3.60 -6.18 -5.21
CA GLY A 37 2.27 -6.14 -5.81
C GLY A 37 1.19 -6.53 -4.80
N HIS A 38 0.14 -5.72 -4.68
CA HIS A 38 -0.94 -5.90 -3.69
C HIS A 38 -0.43 -5.98 -2.24
N PHE A 39 0.70 -5.36 -1.91
CA PHE A 39 1.20 -5.33 -0.53
C PHE A 39 0.50 -4.22 0.26
N SER A 40 -0.21 -4.61 1.32
CA SER A 40 -0.97 -3.75 2.21
C SER A 40 -0.13 -3.30 3.42
N PHE A 41 0.05 -2.00 3.55
CA PHE A 41 0.79 -1.37 4.64
C PHE A 41 -0.14 -1.06 5.81
N VAL A 42 0.29 -1.37 7.02
CA VAL A 42 -0.51 -1.17 8.24
C VAL A 42 0.34 -0.85 9.48
N GLU A 43 1.66 -0.92 9.38
CA GLU A 43 2.61 -0.57 10.44
C GLU A 43 3.90 0.02 9.87
N ASP A 44 4.54 0.91 10.64
CA ASP A 44 5.80 1.57 10.26
C ASP A 44 6.93 0.55 9.97
N LYS A 45 6.94 -0.61 10.65
CA LYS A 45 7.96 -1.65 10.41
C LYS A 45 8.02 -2.15 8.96
N GLN A 46 6.91 -2.10 8.22
CA GLN A 46 6.88 -2.50 6.81
C GLN A 46 7.63 -1.50 5.93
N LEU A 47 7.48 -0.20 6.21
CA LEU A 47 8.25 0.85 5.56
C LEU A 47 9.71 0.81 6.01
N ASP A 48 9.97 0.64 7.31
CA ASP A 48 11.32 0.55 7.87
C ASP A 48 12.11 -0.62 7.25
N TRP A 49 11.44 -1.74 6.97
CA TRP A 49 12.07 -2.85 6.24
C TRP A 49 12.59 -2.42 4.86
N ILE A 50 11.79 -1.67 4.08
CA ILE A 50 12.21 -1.13 2.77
C ILE A 50 13.38 -0.16 2.94
N LEU A 51 13.27 0.77 3.91
CA LEU A 51 14.30 1.76 4.20
C LEU A 51 15.59 1.11 4.73
N GLY A 52 15.50 -0.07 5.33
CA GLY A 52 16.63 -0.88 5.76
C GLY A 52 17.61 -1.24 4.64
N HIS A 53 17.18 -1.19 3.37
CA HIS A 53 18.03 -1.41 2.20
C HIS A 53 18.59 -0.12 1.59
N SER A 54 18.53 1.01 2.30
CA SER A 54 18.98 2.35 1.88
C SER A 54 20.35 2.41 1.21
N SER A 55 21.30 1.57 1.63
CA SER A 55 22.67 1.52 1.09
C SER A 55 22.77 0.88 -0.29
N THR A 56 21.75 0.14 -0.74
CA THR A 56 21.84 -0.69 -1.96
C THR A 56 20.66 -0.52 -2.91
N LEU A 57 19.48 -0.18 -2.40
CA LEU A 57 18.24 -0.12 -3.17
C LEU A 57 18.26 1.05 -4.16
N GLN A 58 18.02 0.73 -5.43
CA GLN A 58 18.08 1.67 -6.57
C GLN A 58 16.74 1.78 -7.30
N GLU A 59 15.90 0.75 -7.21
CA GLU A 59 14.59 0.70 -7.85
C GLU A 59 13.57 0.18 -6.84
N LEU A 60 12.45 0.88 -6.70
CA LEU A 60 11.32 0.49 -5.85
C LEU A 60 10.03 0.62 -6.64
N TYR A 61 9.25 -0.46 -6.70
CA TYR A 61 7.98 -0.53 -7.42
C TYR A 61 6.89 -0.99 -6.44
N LEU A 62 5.89 -0.13 -6.26
CA LEU A 62 4.71 -0.37 -5.43
C LEU A 62 3.49 -0.44 -6.36
N ASP A 63 3.14 -1.65 -6.73
CA ASP A 63 2.08 -1.99 -7.67
C ASP A 63 0.79 -2.31 -6.91
N ASP A 64 -0.19 -1.41 -7.02
CA ASP A 64 -1.48 -1.46 -6.35
C ASP A 64 -1.36 -1.79 -4.85
N CYS A 65 -0.52 -1.03 -4.15
CA CYS A 65 -0.26 -1.22 -2.73
C CYS A 65 -1.07 -0.20 -1.92
N PRO A 66 -2.00 -0.63 -1.05
CA PRO A 66 -2.76 0.25 -0.19
C PRO A 66 -2.11 0.46 1.19
N ILE A 67 -2.45 1.55 1.86
CA ILE A 67 -2.34 1.68 3.32
C ILE A 67 -3.69 1.33 3.94
N LEU A 68 -3.71 0.37 4.86
CA LEU A 68 -4.88 0.06 5.66
C LEU A 68 -5.01 1.07 6.80
N ILE A 69 -6.03 1.92 6.74
CA ILE A 69 -6.23 2.97 7.74
C ILE A 69 -6.97 2.47 8.99
N SER A 70 -7.73 1.40 8.82
CA SER A 70 -8.59 0.81 9.84
C SER A 70 -8.66 -0.69 9.62
N MET A 71 -8.57 -1.46 10.70
CA MET A 71 -8.79 -2.90 10.71
C MET A 71 -9.78 -3.25 11.82
N ARG A 72 -10.75 -4.08 11.47
CA ARG A 72 -11.70 -4.70 12.39
C ARG A 72 -11.71 -6.20 12.17
N LEU A 73 -11.58 -6.97 13.23
CA LEU A 73 -11.61 -8.42 13.18
C LEU A 73 -12.69 -8.92 14.13
N SER A 74 -13.62 -9.72 13.62
CA SER A 74 -14.76 -10.24 14.38
C SER A 74 -14.38 -11.34 15.37
N ASP A 75 -13.28 -12.07 15.11
CA ASP A 75 -12.72 -13.04 16.05
C ASP A 75 -11.26 -12.68 16.38
N CYS A 76 -11.09 -12.05 17.55
CA CYS A 76 -9.79 -11.67 18.10
C CYS A 76 -8.83 -12.85 18.34
N GLU A 77 -9.28 -14.11 18.35
CA GLU A 77 -8.40 -15.26 18.58
C GLU A 77 -8.04 -15.93 17.25
N SER A 78 -9.01 -16.25 16.40
CA SER A 78 -8.74 -16.94 15.14
C SER A 78 -8.08 -16.03 14.10
N ASP A 79 -8.58 -14.81 13.92
CA ASP A 79 -8.14 -13.94 12.84
C ASP A 79 -6.79 -13.29 13.12
N LEU A 80 -6.46 -13.07 14.40
CA LEU A 80 -5.15 -12.53 14.80
C LEU A 80 -4.00 -13.46 14.46
N SER A 81 -4.22 -14.78 14.44
CA SER A 81 -3.17 -15.74 14.05
C SER A 81 -2.64 -15.49 12.64
N SER A 82 -3.48 -14.92 11.78
CA SER A 82 -3.17 -14.59 10.38
C SER A 82 -2.90 -13.10 10.17
N CYS A 83 -2.89 -12.29 11.24
CA CYS A 83 -2.72 -10.83 11.16
C CYS A 83 -1.29 -10.41 11.55
N GLN A 84 -0.78 -9.36 10.89
CA GLN A 84 0.53 -8.77 11.18
C GLN A 84 0.59 -8.01 12.51
N ILE A 85 -0.57 -7.59 13.02
CA ILE A 85 -0.69 -6.68 14.17
C ILE A 85 -0.88 -7.50 15.45
N PRO A 86 -0.03 -7.28 16.48
CA PRO A 86 -0.20 -7.97 17.75
C PRO A 86 -1.46 -7.47 18.48
N LYS A 87 -2.16 -8.39 19.18
CA LYS A 87 -3.35 -8.09 19.99
C LYS A 87 -3.14 -6.91 20.95
N SER A 88 -1.94 -6.75 21.49
CA SER A 88 -1.59 -5.69 22.44
C SER A 88 -1.67 -4.26 21.86
N LYS A 89 -1.69 -4.11 20.54
CA LYS A 89 -1.88 -2.83 19.85
C LYS A 89 -3.33 -2.57 19.45
N MET A 90 -4.22 -3.55 19.63
CA MET A 90 -5.62 -3.43 19.23
C MET A 90 -6.48 -3.00 20.41
N GLU A 91 -7.48 -2.18 20.10
CA GLU A 91 -8.59 -1.90 21.00
C GLU A 91 -9.59 -3.06 20.93
N ILE A 92 -10.00 -3.56 22.08
CA ILE A 92 -11.01 -4.61 22.18
C ILE A 92 -12.34 -3.94 22.48
N LYS A 93 -13.33 -4.16 21.61
CA LYS A 93 -14.70 -3.69 21.80
C LYS A 93 -15.62 -4.88 21.99
N GLU A 94 -16.49 -4.80 22.98
CA GLU A 94 -17.52 -5.79 23.25
C GLU A 94 -18.86 -5.22 22.76
N GLU A 95 -19.45 -5.86 21.76
CA GLU A 95 -20.77 -5.49 21.24
C GLU A 95 -21.63 -6.74 21.06
N ASN A 96 -22.81 -6.78 21.67
CA ASN A 96 -23.76 -7.89 21.58
C ASN A 96 -23.17 -9.28 21.87
N ASP A 97 -22.38 -9.41 22.95
CA ASP A 97 -21.66 -10.64 23.34
C ASP A 97 -20.60 -11.14 22.32
N GLN A 98 -20.21 -10.30 21.35
CA GLN A 98 -19.12 -10.54 20.42
C GLN A 98 -17.96 -9.58 20.70
N GLN A 99 -16.74 -10.11 20.64
CA GLN A 99 -15.53 -9.35 20.88
C GLN A 99 -14.87 -8.99 19.55
N GLU A 100 -14.91 -7.71 19.18
CA GLU A 100 -14.21 -7.21 18.00
C GLU A 100 -12.86 -6.59 18.38
N CYS A 101 -11.87 -6.81 17.52
CA CYS A 101 -10.55 -6.24 17.62
C CYS A 101 -10.40 -5.10 16.60
N HIS A 102 -10.18 -3.88 17.09
CA HIS A 102 -10.09 -2.65 16.32
C HIS A 102 -8.65 -2.13 16.32
N TYR A 103 -8.17 -1.70 15.16
CA TYR A 103 -6.86 -1.08 15.00
C TYR A 103 -6.93 0.04 13.97
N SER A 104 -6.31 1.17 14.27
CA SER A 104 -6.22 2.32 13.35
C SER A 104 -4.77 2.64 13.04
N TYR A 105 -4.46 2.92 11.78
CA TYR A 105 -3.13 3.33 11.35
C TYR A 105 -3.15 4.78 10.84
N GLN A 106 -2.30 5.61 11.43
CA GLN A 106 -2.36 7.06 11.25
C GLN A 106 -1.49 7.58 10.10
N ARG A 107 -0.55 6.77 9.60
CA ARG A 107 0.31 7.22 8.51
C ARG A 107 -0.43 7.40 7.20
N ARG A 108 0.08 8.30 6.37
CA ARG A 108 -0.42 8.59 5.03
C ARG A 108 0.67 8.45 3.96
N TRP A 109 0.25 8.32 2.71
CA TRP A 109 1.16 8.15 1.59
C TRP A 109 2.14 9.31 1.44
N HIS A 110 1.73 10.55 1.69
CA HIS A 110 2.65 11.69 1.68
C HIS A 110 3.81 11.55 2.68
N GLU A 111 3.58 10.95 3.85
CA GLU A 111 4.64 10.66 4.82
C GLU A 111 5.54 9.52 4.36
N TYR A 112 4.96 8.50 3.71
CA TYR A 112 5.70 7.39 3.11
C TYR A 112 6.61 7.90 1.98
N PHE A 113 6.08 8.68 1.04
CA PHE A 113 6.86 9.28 -0.04
C PHE A 113 7.97 10.18 0.50
N SER A 114 7.67 11.02 1.50
CA SER A 114 8.67 11.85 2.18
C SER A 114 9.77 11.04 2.88
N SER A 115 9.42 9.86 3.41
CA SER A 115 10.38 8.97 4.08
C SER A 115 11.22 8.20 3.08
N ILE A 116 10.63 7.72 1.99
CA ILE A 116 11.33 7.12 0.84
C ILE A 116 12.34 8.12 0.25
N GLN A 117 11.90 9.37 0.02
CA GLN A 117 12.74 10.44 -0.52
C GLN A 117 14.00 10.71 0.33
N ARG A 118 13.86 10.68 1.67
CA ARG A 118 14.97 10.95 2.60
C ARG A 118 15.80 9.71 2.92
N GLY A 119 15.15 8.55 2.97
CA GLY A 119 15.71 7.30 3.47
C GLY A 119 16.38 6.45 2.39
N LEU A 120 16.09 6.65 1.11
CA LEU A 120 16.70 5.89 0.01
C LEU A 120 17.58 6.77 -0.88
N PRO A 121 18.82 7.11 -0.44
CA PRO A 121 19.68 8.06 -1.15
C PRO A 121 20.17 7.55 -2.53
N HIS A 122 20.08 6.25 -2.79
CA HIS A 122 20.50 5.64 -4.05
C HIS A 122 19.33 5.32 -4.99
N LEU A 123 18.10 5.67 -4.61
CA LEU A 123 16.91 5.46 -5.44
C LEU A 123 16.98 6.27 -6.73
N ARG A 124 16.83 5.58 -7.85
CA ARG A 124 16.88 6.15 -9.21
C ARG A 124 15.58 5.92 -9.98
N ARG A 125 14.83 4.89 -9.61
CA ARG A 125 13.52 4.58 -10.19
C ARG A 125 12.51 4.32 -9.08
N PHE A 126 11.36 4.96 -9.19
CA PHE A 126 10.23 4.74 -8.32
C PHE A 126 8.98 4.50 -9.17
N GLY A 127 8.29 3.38 -8.93
CA GLY A 127 6.98 3.10 -9.50
C GLY A 127 5.94 3.11 -8.39
N PHE A 128 4.89 3.91 -8.56
CA PHE A 128 3.72 3.91 -7.69
C PHE A 128 2.49 4.05 -8.57
N GLY A 129 1.61 3.05 -8.51
CA GLY A 129 0.45 2.99 -9.39
C GLY A 129 0.06 1.54 -9.63
N VAL A 130 -0.29 1.19 -10.87
CA VAL A 130 -0.80 -0.15 -11.20
C VAL A 130 -0.25 -0.67 -12.52
N SER A 131 0.05 -1.96 -12.63
CA SER A 131 0.40 -2.58 -13.91
C SER A 131 -0.84 -2.82 -14.79
N GLU A 132 -0.74 -2.58 -16.10
CA GLU A 132 -1.81 -2.99 -17.04
C GLU A 132 -1.86 -4.50 -17.24
N SER A 133 -0.80 -5.22 -16.84
CA SER A 133 -0.69 -6.67 -16.95
C SER A 133 -1.46 -7.41 -15.86
N TRP A 134 -2.09 -6.71 -14.91
CA TRP A 134 -3.04 -7.32 -13.99
C TRP A 134 -4.25 -7.86 -14.79
N ASP A 135 -4.35 -9.18 -14.86
CA ASP A 135 -5.47 -9.93 -15.41
C ASP A 135 -5.96 -10.92 -14.33
N ASP A 136 -7.24 -11.30 -14.37
CA ASP A 136 -7.93 -12.15 -13.38
C ASP A 136 -7.23 -13.51 -13.16
N TYR A 137 -6.30 -13.90 -14.04
CA TYR A 137 -5.61 -15.17 -14.04
C TYR A 137 -4.07 -15.08 -14.09
N VAL A 138 -3.48 -13.89 -14.21
CA VAL A 138 -2.05 -13.73 -14.46
C VAL A 138 -1.45 -12.64 -13.57
N LEU A 139 -0.45 -13.02 -12.77
CA LEU A 139 0.39 -12.06 -12.06
C LEU A 139 1.28 -11.33 -13.07
N PRO A 140 1.59 -10.03 -12.88
CA PRO A 140 2.42 -9.23 -13.79
C PRO A 140 3.92 -9.60 -13.67
N PHE A 141 4.24 -10.90 -13.59
CA PHE A 141 5.60 -11.40 -13.51
C PHE A 141 6.37 -11.04 -14.79
N GLU A 142 7.63 -10.65 -14.64
CA GLU A 142 8.49 -10.06 -15.67
C GLU A 142 8.10 -8.65 -16.14
N ASN A 143 6.90 -8.18 -15.78
CA ASN A 143 6.39 -6.84 -16.07
C ASN A 143 6.33 -5.96 -14.81
N GLU A 144 7.03 -6.32 -13.73
CA GLU A 144 6.94 -5.63 -12.43
C GLU A 144 7.44 -4.17 -12.49
N LYS A 145 8.17 -3.84 -13.56
CA LYS A 145 8.70 -2.50 -13.82
C LYS A 145 7.77 -1.66 -14.71
N GLU A 146 6.80 -2.30 -15.35
CA GLU A 146 5.82 -1.69 -16.26
C GLU A 146 4.58 -1.28 -15.45
N ILE A 147 4.79 -0.30 -14.58
CA ILE A 147 3.73 0.30 -13.77
C ILE A 147 3.29 1.60 -14.42
N VAL A 148 1.98 1.71 -14.62
CA VAL A 148 1.34 2.98 -14.92
C VAL A 148 1.40 3.85 -13.67
N ILE A 149 2.22 4.89 -13.71
CA ILE A 149 2.40 5.79 -12.57
C ILE A 149 1.11 6.61 -12.37
N ALA A 150 0.47 6.44 -11.23
CA ALA A 150 -0.79 7.08 -10.90
C ALA A 150 -1.01 7.17 -9.39
N LEU A 151 -1.84 8.12 -8.96
CA LEU A 151 -2.35 8.11 -7.59
C LEU A 151 -3.62 7.27 -7.56
N MET A 152 -3.55 6.11 -6.91
CA MET A 152 -4.65 5.16 -6.86
C MET A 152 -5.79 5.69 -5.94
N ARG A 153 -7.06 5.48 -6.31
CA ARG A 153 -8.19 5.88 -5.44
C ARG A 153 -8.32 5.00 -4.21
N ASP A 154 -8.02 3.73 -4.41
CA ASP A 154 -7.92 2.62 -3.45
C ASP A 154 -6.56 2.56 -2.75
N ARG A 155 -5.73 3.62 -2.83
CA ARG A 155 -4.46 3.70 -2.06
C ARG A 155 -4.67 3.68 -0.54
N TYR A 156 -5.87 3.95 -0.08
CA TYR A 156 -6.32 3.72 1.28
C TYR A 156 -7.46 2.71 1.26
N LEU A 157 -7.40 1.73 2.15
CA LEU A 157 -8.47 0.74 2.35
C LEU A 157 -8.73 0.56 3.84
N ALA A 158 -9.89 0.02 4.19
CA ALA A 158 -10.11 -0.58 5.49
C ALA A 158 -10.19 -2.09 5.36
N LEU A 159 -9.94 -2.81 6.45
CA LEU A 159 -10.15 -4.25 6.53
C LEU A 159 -11.22 -4.57 7.55
N TYR A 160 -12.23 -5.34 7.17
CA TYR A 160 -13.21 -5.90 8.07
C TYR A 160 -13.32 -7.42 7.89
N GLY A 161 -12.80 -8.16 8.87
CA GLY A 161 -12.95 -9.61 8.97
C GLY A 161 -14.43 -10.01 8.99
N GLY A 162 -14.77 -11.12 8.34
CA GLY A 162 -16.15 -11.63 8.28
C GLY A 162 -17.04 -11.01 7.20
N THR A 163 -16.55 -10.03 6.43
CA THR A 163 -17.26 -9.51 5.24
C THR A 163 -16.84 -10.23 3.95
N GLY A 164 -17.81 -10.48 3.06
CA GLY A 164 -17.59 -11.12 1.77
C GLY A 164 -18.18 -10.28 0.63
N PRO A 165 -17.66 -10.40 -0.62
CA PRO A 165 -16.70 -11.39 -1.09
C PRO A 165 -15.22 -11.07 -0.79
N SER A 166 -14.89 -9.85 -0.38
CA SER A 166 -13.55 -9.42 0.03
C SER A 166 -13.63 -8.73 1.39
N PRO A 167 -12.69 -8.97 2.32
CA PRO A 167 -12.64 -8.28 3.60
C PRO A 167 -12.13 -6.84 3.49
N PHE A 168 -11.68 -6.39 2.31
CA PHE A 168 -11.16 -5.05 2.08
C PHE A 168 -12.27 -4.11 1.59
N LEU A 169 -12.40 -2.96 2.25
CA LEU A 169 -13.46 -1.97 2.00
C LEU A 169 -12.88 -0.69 1.40
N GLU A 170 -13.49 -0.22 0.31
CA GLU A 170 -13.26 1.11 -0.24
C GLU A 170 -13.92 2.20 0.64
N LYS A 171 -13.56 3.47 0.40
CA LYS A 171 -14.12 4.65 1.10
C LYS A 171 -15.64 4.59 1.28
N LYS A 172 -16.37 4.26 0.20
CA LYS A 172 -17.83 4.27 0.22
C LYS A 172 -18.36 3.21 1.18
N ASP A 173 -17.93 1.96 1.01
CA ASP A 173 -18.43 0.84 1.81
C ASP A 173 -18.04 1.02 3.28
N TYR A 174 -16.85 1.57 3.55
CA TYR A 174 -16.43 1.90 4.91
C TYR A 174 -17.33 2.93 5.60
N LEU A 175 -17.60 4.06 4.93
CA LEU A 175 -18.39 5.15 5.49
C LEU A 175 -19.88 4.81 5.59
N ASP A 176 -20.40 3.99 4.66
CA ASP A 176 -21.77 3.46 4.75
C ASP A 176 -21.96 2.61 6.03
N MET A 177 -20.91 1.90 6.46
CA MET A 177 -20.89 1.11 7.71
C MET A 177 -20.52 1.95 8.94
N ASN A 178 -19.80 3.06 8.76
CA ASN A 178 -19.20 3.87 9.83
C ASN A 178 -19.41 5.36 9.56
N PRO A 179 -20.66 5.86 9.66
CA PRO A 179 -21.01 7.22 9.26
C PRO A 179 -20.35 8.31 10.12
N ASP A 180 -19.95 7.96 11.34
CA ASP A 180 -19.33 8.88 12.30
C ASP A 180 -17.79 8.89 12.20
N GLU A 181 -17.20 8.07 11.34
CA GLU A 181 -15.74 8.00 11.17
C GLU A 181 -15.25 8.81 9.96
N GLU A 182 -14.02 9.31 10.07
CA GLU A 182 -13.40 10.11 9.02
C GLU A 182 -12.56 9.26 8.06
N TRP A 183 -12.64 9.56 6.77
CA TRP A 183 -11.75 9.00 5.77
C TRP A 183 -10.63 10.00 5.43
N PRO A 184 -9.39 9.55 5.13
CA PRO A 184 -8.31 10.46 4.76
C PRO A 184 -8.68 11.39 3.59
N GLU A 185 -8.55 12.70 3.81
CA GLU A 185 -8.75 13.74 2.80
C GLU A 185 -7.43 14.42 2.41
N CYS A 186 -6.37 13.61 2.20
CA CYS A 186 -5.00 14.10 1.95
C CYS A 186 -4.54 13.89 0.50
N ASP A 187 -5.45 13.98 -0.48
CA ASP A 187 -5.16 13.76 -1.90
C ASP A 187 -4.09 14.72 -2.43
N GLU A 188 -4.13 15.99 -2.04
CA GLU A 188 -3.18 17.00 -2.54
C GLU A 188 -1.81 16.88 -1.88
N GLU A 189 -1.76 16.53 -0.60
CA GLU A 189 -0.52 16.23 0.12
C GLU A 189 0.16 15.00 -0.47
N ASP A 190 -0.59 13.92 -0.70
CA ASP A 190 -0.08 12.69 -1.31
C ASP A 190 0.48 12.98 -2.71
N ARG A 191 -0.27 13.75 -3.51
CA ARG A 191 0.13 14.19 -4.85
C ARG A 191 1.39 15.07 -4.81
N SER A 192 1.47 16.03 -3.89
CA SER A 192 2.62 16.94 -3.77
C SER A 192 3.87 16.17 -3.38
N ALA A 193 3.80 15.34 -2.34
CA ALA A 193 4.93 14.54 -1.86
C ALA A 193 5.41 13.53 -2.92
N LEU A 194 4.50 12.93 -3.69
CA LEU A 194 4.86 12.03 -4.78
C LEU A 194 5.60 12.78 -5.91
N LYS A 195 5.15 13.99 -6.27
CA LYS A 195 5.83 14.84 -7.26
C LYS A 195 7.21 15.28 -6.77
N GLU A 196 7.34 15.63 -5.50
CA GLU A 196 8.63 15.98 -4.88
C GLU A 196 9.61 14.81 -4.93
N LEU A 197 9.14 13.59 -4.63
CA LEU A 197 9.95 12.37 -4.74
C LEU A 197 10.43 12.16 -6.18
N TYR A 198 9.55 12.27 -7.18
CA TYR A 198 9.95 12.14 -8.59
C TYR A 198 10.96 13.20 -9.02
N ALA A 199 10.75 14.45 -8.63
CA ALA A 199 11.68 15.54 -8.89
C ALA A 199 13.04 15.28 -8.24
N LYS A 200 13.06 14.77 -7.00
CA LYS A 200 14.29 14.47 -6.26
C LYS A 200 15.14 13.40 -6.94
N ILE A 201 14.52 12.34 -7.47
CA ILE A 201 15.23 11.26 -8.17
C ILE A 201 15.51 11.57 -9.65
N GLY A 202 15.00 12.70 -10.17
CA GLY A 202 15.16 13.11 -11.56
C GLY A 202 14.38 12.25 -12.56
N GLN A 203 13.33 11.56 -12.11
CA GLN A 203 12.48 10.73 -12.96
C GLN A 203 11.40 11.58 -13.61
N GLN A 204 11.39 11.62 -14.94
CA GLN A 204 10.30 12.24 -15.70
C GLN A 204 9.08 11.32 -15.70
N VAL A 205 7.92 11.87 -15.35
CA VAL A 205 6.65 11.15 -15.31
C VAL A 205 5.64 11.91 -16.17
N ASP A 206 4.97 11.21 -17.07
CA ASP A 206 3.81 11.77 -17.76
C ASP A 206 2.63 11.73 -16.79
N TYR A 207 2.18 12.91 -16.38
CA TYR A 207 1.09 13.04 -15.42
C TYR A 207 -0.30 12.86 -16.07
N GLY A 208 -0.38 12.64 -17.40
CA GLY A 208 -1.56 12.50 -18.25
C GLY A 208 -2.75 11.66 -17.73
N ARG A 209 -3.90 11.76 -18.41
CA ARG A 209 -5.06 10.88 -18.18
C ARG A 209 -4.72 9.48 -18.70
N ILE A 210 -4.53 8.53 -17.79
CA ILE A 210 -4.27 7.13 -18.16
C ILE A 210 -5.55 6.35 -17.95
N LYS A 211 -6.01 5.69 -19.00
CA LYS A 211 -7.06 4.67 -18.89
C LYS A 211 -6.37 3.36 -18.54
N VAL A 212 -6.23 3.10 -17.25
CA VAL A 212 -6.05 1.71 -16.83
C VAL A 212 -7.37 0.99 -17.14
N ASN A 213 -7.31 -0.28 -17.54
CA ASN A 213 -8.46 -1.10 -17.97
C ASN A 213 -9.75 -0.79 -17.18
N SER A 214 -10.90 -0.88 -17.87
CA SER A 214 -12.23 -0.36 -17.48
C SER A 214 -12.76 -0.68 -16.07
N GLN A 215 -12.07 -1.52 -15.29
CA GLN A 215 -12.42 -1.90 -13.93
C GLN A 215 -11.63 -1.15 -12.84
N ARG A 216 -10.47 -0.56 -13.14
CA ARG A 216 -9.60 0.08 -12.13
C ARG A 216 -9.78 1.60 -12.14
N LYS A 217 -10.06 2.21 -10.98
CA LYS A 217 -10.29 3.66 -10.86
C LYS A 217 -9.00 4.36 -10.41
N VAL A 218 -8.26 4.93 -11.36
CA VAL A 218 -7.06 5.73 -11.07
C VAL A 218 -7.35 7.22 -11.04
N GLU A 219 -6.65 7.97 -10.19
CA GLU A 219 -6.59 9.43 -10.31
C GLU A 219 -5.34 9.84 -11.08
N SER A 220 -5.57 10.61 -12.14
CA SER A 220 -4.48 11.24 -12.87
C SER A 220 -3.70 12.15 -11.92
N LEU A 221 -2.38 12.12 -12.01
CA LEU A 221 -1.51 13.02 -11.24
C LEU A 221 -1.65 14.49 -11.68
N LEU A 222 -2.33 14.76 -12.81
CA LEU A 222 -2.77 16.08 -13.22
C LEU A 222 -4.02 16.51 -12.46
N GLN A 223 -3.99 17.75 -11.96
CA GLN A 223 -5.22 18.48 -11.69
C GLN A 223 -5.98 18.61 -13.01
N ILE A 224 -7.15 17.98 -13.10
CA ILE A 224 -8.17 18.44 -14.03
C ILE A 224 -8.96 19.47 -13.24
N PRO A 225 -8.95 20.76 -13.63
CA PRO A 225 -9.78 21.73 -12.97
C PRO A 225 -11.23 21.22 -13.04
N GLN A 226 -11.87 21.09 -11.87
CA GLN A 226 -13.30 20.86 -11.84
C GLN A 226 -13.95 22.02 -12.61
N ARG A 227 -14.52 21.72 -13.77
CA ARG A 227 -15.40 22.68 -14.42
C ARG A 227 -16.69 22.66 -13.60
N TYR A 228 -16.88 23.75 -12.86
CA TYR A 228 -18.13 24.13 -12.22
C TYR A 228 -19.32 24.02 -13.19
#